data_AF-A0A9P5PUU7-F1
#
_entry.id   AF-A0A9P5PUU7-F1
#
_cell.length_a   1.000
_cell.length_b   1.000
_cell.length_c   1.000
_cell.angle_alpha   90.00
_cell.angle_beta   90.00
_cell.angle_gamma   90.00
#
_symmetry.space_group_name_H-M   'P 1'
#
loop_
_entity.id
_entity.type
_entity.pdbx_description
1 polymer ?
#
loop_
_entity_poly.entity_id
_entity_poly.type
_entity_poly.pdbx_seq_one_letter_code
_entity_poly.pdbx_strand_id
1 'polypeptide(L)'
;MPRHLDAFLRRWHRMLGLQRQSPPSWYRDRVREELHERRTAKTTLQKLSETSDVFFAIIRANYDGFAVKKTPPFVASRHLPVYAYMLGKYTLRWGFYQAAAKLCRAPRYNDVREVVNPAKDSKLQEVALRHQIDPEKFKQVGRRLRWVWPLLP
;
A
#
# COMPACT_ATOMS: atom_id res chain seq x y z
N MET A 1 20.54 -3.26 -4.64
CA MET A 1 19.45 -4.25 -4.81
C MET A 1 19.74 -5.06 -6.07
N PRO A 2 19.49 -6.39 -6.12
CA PRO A 2 19.68 -7.17 -7.34
C PRO A 2 18.89 -6.58 -8.52
N ARG A 3 19.48 -6.52 -9.72
CA ARG A 3 18.87 -5.88 -10.91
C ARG A 3 17.49 -6.48 -11.26
N HIS A 4 17.33 -7.79 -11.14
CA HIS A 4 16.06 -8.47 -11.40
C HIS A 4 14.95 -8.04 -10.43
N LEU A 5 15.30 -7.85 -9.15
CA LEU A 5 14.35 -7.38 -8.14
C LEU A 5 13.93 -5.93 -8.42
N ASP A 6 14.85 -5.06 -8.83
CA ASP A 6 14.51 -3.68 -9.22
C ASP A 6 13.57 -3.63 -10.42
N ALA A 7 13.86 -4.38 -11.49
CA ALA A 7 13.00 -4.46 -12.67
C ALA A 7 11.59 -4.98 -12.34
N PHE A 8 11.52 -6.01 -11.49
CA PHE A 8 10.26 -6.55 -10.99
C PHE A 8 9.47 -5.50 -10.19
N LEU A 9 10.10 -4.83 -9.23
CA LEU A 9 9.45 -3.80 -8.40
C LEU A 9 8.95 -2.63 -9.24
N ARG A 10 9.69 -2.21 -10.27
CA ARG A 10 9.23 -1.17 -11.21
C ARG A 10 7.99 -1.60 -11.99
N ARG A 11 7.92 -2.88 -12.41
CA ARG A 11 6.73 -3.42 -13.08
C ARG A 11 5.54 -3.49 -12.12
N TRP A 12 5.79 -3.94 -10.89
CA TRP A 12 4.78 -4.01 -9.84
C TRP A 12 4.23 -2.62 -9.47
N HIS A 13 5.07 -1.60 -9.29
CA HIS A 13 4.60 -0.23 -9.04
C HIS A 13 3.82 0.36 -10.22
N ARG A 14 4.20 0.04 -11.47
CA ARG A 14 3.39 0.40 -12.65
C ARG A 14 2.01 -0.24 -12.61
N MET A 15 1.92 -1.52 -12.23
CA MET A 15 0.65 -2.22 -12.07
C MET A 15 -0.22 -1.58 -10.99
N LEU A 16 0.36 -1.27 -9.82
CA LEU A 16 -0.37 -0.56 -8.76
C LEU A 16 -0.88 0.80 -9.26
N GLY A 17 -0.08 1.50 -10.09
CA GLY A 17 -0.50 2.70 -10.78
C GLY A 17 -0.90 3.84 -9.85
N LEU A 18 -0.31 3.89 -8.66
CA LEU A 18 -0.61 4.87 -7.62
C LEU A 18 -0.24 6.28 -8.10
N GLN A 19 -1.03 7.27 -7.69
CA GLN A 19 -0.74 8.67 -7.98
C GLN A 19 0.54 9.13 -7.28
N ARG A 20 1.33 9.94 -7.99
CA ARG A 20 2.50 10.62 -7.42
C ARG A 20 2.03 11.61 -6.37
N GLN A 21 2.72 11.67 -5.24
CA GLN A 21 2.34 12.53 -4.13
C GLN A 21 3.07 13.88 -4.23
N SER A 22 2.38 14.92 -3.79
CA SER A 22 2.87 16.30 -3.75
C SER A 22 2.41 16.95 -2.46
N PRO A 23 3.24 17.76 -1.78
CA PRO A 23 4.63 18.11 -2.12
C PRO A 23 5.63 16.97 -1.86
N PRO A 24 6.89 17.06 -2.37
CA PRO A 24 7.93 16.06 -2.14
C PRO A 24 8.23 15.74 -0.67
N SER A 25 7.93 16.66 0.26
CA SER A 25 8.07 16.42 1.71
C SER A 25 7.18 15.28 2.20
N TRP A 26 6.05 15.02 1.53
CA TRP A 26 5.14 13.93 1.86
C TRP A 26 5.87 12.59 1.98
N TYR A 27 6.79 12.28 1.07
CA TYR A 27 7.54 11.02 1.12
C TYR A 27 8.45 10.93 2.35
N ARG A 28 9.07 12.04 2.75
CA ARG A 28 9.91 12.10 3.95
C ARG A 28 9.07 11.90 5.19
N ASP A 29 7.91 12.55 5.24
CA ASP A 29 6.99 12.48 6.38
C ASP A 29 6.37 11.10 6.52
N ARG A 30 5.95 10.47 5.41
CA ARG A 30 5.53 9.06 5.42
C ARG A 30 6.61 8.13 5.94
N VAL A 31 7.85 8.23 5.43
CA VAL A 31 8.94 7.37 5.93
C VAL A 31 9.18 7.59 7.44
N ARG A 32 9.03 8.81 7.95
CA ARG A 32 9.15 9.10 9.39
C ARG A 32 8.02 8.45 10.20
N GLU A 33 6.79 8.53 9.71
CA GLU A 33 5.61 7.92 10.30
C GLU A 33 5.77 6.39 10.38
N GLU A 34 6.07 5.72 9.26
CA GLU A 34 6.26 4.25 9.24
C GLU A 34 7.41 3.81 10.17
N LEU A 35 8.49 4.60 10.28
CA LEU A 35 9.59 4.33 11.21
C LEU A 35 9.20 4.54 12.67
N HIS A 36 8.25 5.42 12.96
CA HIS A 36 7.69 5.60 14.29
C HIS A 36 6.81 4.40 14.65
N GLU A 37 5.89 4.00 13.78
CA GLU A 37 5.03 2.82 13.96
C GLU A 37 5.86 1.54 14.12
N ARG A 38 6.91 1.38 13.31
CA ARG A 38 7.85 0.26 13.46
C ARG A 38 8.55 0.21 14.81
N ARG A 39 8.81 1.35 15.46
CA ARG A 39 9.45 1.43 16.78
C ARG A 39 8.48 1.10 17.92
N THR A 40 7.21 1.40 17.74
CA THR A 40 6.16 1.10 18.73
C THR A 40 5.62 -0.34 18.61
N ALA A 41 5.92 -1.03 17.50
CA ALA A 41 5.53 -2.42 17.28
C ALA A 41 6.08 -3.40 18.33
N LYS A 42 5.18 -4.17 18.94
CA LYS A 42 5.51 -5.07 20.06
C LYS A 42 5.80 -6.49 19.58
N THR A 43 4.96 -7.05 18.72
CA THR A 43 5.03 -8.46 18.30
C THR A 43 5.89 -8.65 17.05
N THR A 44 6.40 -9.86 16.82
CA THR A 44 7.20 -10.17 15.61
C THR A 44 6.41 -9.94 14.32
N LEU A 45 5.13 -10.33 14.30
CA LEU A 45 4.26 -10.12 13.14
C LEU A 45 4.01 -8.63 12.88
N GLN A 46 3.72 -7.86 13.94
CA GLN A 46 3.57 -6.41 13.81
C GLN A 46 4.88 -5.79 13.30
N LYS A 47 6.03 -6.16 13.88
CA LYS A 47 7.34 -5.71 13.41
C LYS A 47 7.58 -6.04 11.94
N LEU A 48 7.21 -7.24 11.47
CA LEU A 48 7.31 -7.61 10.05
C LEU A 48 6.44 -6.71 9.18
N SER A 49 5.18 -6.54 9.57
CA SER A 49 4.21 -5.69 8.89
C SER A 49 4.69 -4.23 8.78
N GLU A 50 5.07 -3.60 9.90
CA GLU A 50 5.57 -2.23 9.89
C GLU A 50 6.90 -2.11 9.11
N THR A 51 7.75 -3.14 9.13
CA THR A 51 8.98 -3.13 8.32
C THR A 51 8.63 -3.14 6.83
N SER A 52 7.58 -3.88 6.45
CA SER A 52 7.09 -3.92 5.07
C SER A 52 6.56 -2.56 4.60
N ASP A 53 5.92 -1.80 5.49
CA ASP A 53 5.42 -0.46 5.19
C ASP A 53 6.57 0.56 5.06
N VAL A 54 7.57 0.50 5.94
CA VAL A 54 8.81 1.29 5.78
C VAL A 54 9.49 1.00 4.43
N PHE A 55 9.58 -0.28 4.05
CA PHE A 55 10.17 -0.69 2.77
C PHE A 55 9.37 -0.14 1.59
N PHE A 56 8.05 -0.28 1.65
CA PHE A 56 7.15 0.26 0.63
C PHE A 56 7.33 1.77 0.48
N ALA A 57 7.35 2.53 1.58
CA ALA A 57 7.50 3.99 1.55
C ALA A 57 8.82 4.43 0.90
N ILE A 58 9.94 3.76 1.24
CA ILE A 58 11.25 4.05 0.65
C ILE A 58 11.29 3.70 -0.85
N ILE A 59 10.82 2.50 -1.21
CA ILE A 59 10.83 2.03 -2.60
C ILE A 59 9.91 2.90 -3.46
N ARG A 60 8.73 3.27 -2.94
CA ARG A 60 7.79 4.16 -3.62
C ARG A 60 8.38 5.55 -3.84
N ALA A 61 9.04 6.13 -2.84
CA ALA A 61 9.72 7.41 -3.00
C ALA A 61 10.76 7.37 -4.12
N ASN A 62 11.60 6.32 -4.13
CA ASN A 62 12.60 6.12 -5.20
C ASN A 62 11.95 5.91 -6.58
N TYR A 63 10.85 5.16 -6.65
CA TYR A 63 10.10 4.96 -7.89
C TYR A 63 9.55 6.28 -8.45
N ASP A 64 9.09 7.18 -7.57
CA ASP A 64 8.58 8.51 -7.95
C ASP A 64 9.68 9.57 -8.16
N GLY A 65 10.96 9.16 -8.12
CA GLY A 65 12.12 10.02 -8.37
C GLY A 65 12.62 10.82 -7.16
N PHE A 66 12.17 10.49 -5.95
CA PHE A 66 12.57 11.15 -4.71
C PHE A 66 13.47 10.26 -3.86
N ALA A 67 14.77 10.53 -3.89
CA ALA A 67 15.74 9.82 -3.07
C ALA A 67 15.63 10.25 -1.59
N VAL A 68 14.68 9.66 -0.85
CA VAL A 68 14.46 9.97 0.58
C VAL A 68 15.53 9.33 1.46
N LYS A 69 15.94 8.09 1.16
CA LYS A 69 17.03 7.37 1.82
C LYS A 69 17.67 6.38 0.86
N LYS A 70 18.98 6.14 0.99
CA LYS A 70 19.64 5.00 0.34
C LYS A 70 19.07 3.71 0.94
N THR A 71 18.58 2.82 0.09
CA THR A 71 18.14 1.49 0.50
C THR A 71 19.32 0.75 1.12
N PRO A 72 19.19 0.16 2.33
CA PRO A 72 20.29 -0.57 2.94
C PRO A 72 20.74 -1.73 2.05
N PRO A 73 22.00 -2.19 2.17
CA PRO A 73 22.50 -3.35 1.43
C PRO A 73 21.57 -4.54 1.60
N PHE A 74 21.16 -5.15 0.49
CA PHE A 74 20.20 -6.24 0.51
C PHE A 74 20.87 -7.52 1.04
N VAL A 75 20.47 -7.95 2.24
CA VAL A 75 20.73 -9.29 2.79
C VAL A 75 19.50 -10.18 2.58
N ALA A 76 19.62 -11.23 1.75
CA ALA A 76 18.50 -12.07 1.31
C ALA A 76 17.71 -12.71 2.47
N SER A 77 18.40 -13.32 3.43
CA SER A 77 17.78 -14.01 4.59
C SER A 77 16.94 -13.07 5.46
N ARG A 78 17.28 -11.78 5.52
CA ARG A 78 16.59 -10.78 6.34
C ARG A 78 15.47 -10.07 5.58
N HIS A 79 15.62 -9.88 4.28
CA HIS A 79 14.71 -9.04 3.52
C HIS A 79 13.68 -9.80 2.70
N LEU A 80 13.95 -11.04 2.29
CA LEU A 80 13.01 -11.80 1.47
C LEU A 80 11.61 -11.92 2.11
N PRO A 81 11.48 -12.22 3.43
CA PRO A 81 10.17 -12.24 4.08
C PRO A 81 9.49 -10.86 4.07
N VAL A 82 10.25 -9.78 4.22
CA VAL A 82 9.73 -8.41 4.21
C VAL A 82 9.21 -8.04 2.82
N TYR A 83 9.95 -8.36 1.75
CA TYR A 83 9.51 -8.13 0.38
C TYR A 83 8.28 -8.96 0.04
N ALA A 84 8.26 -10.24 0.41
CA ALA A 84 7.12 -11.10 0.16
C ALA A 84 5.86 -10.56 0.88
N TYR A 85 5.99 -10.19 2.16
CA TYR A 85 4.90 -9.60 2.93
C TYR A 85 4.42 -8.28 2.33
N MET A 86 5.35 -7.38 1.97
CA MET A 86 5.05 -6.10 1.33
C MET A 86 4.27 -6.29 0.02
N LEU A 87 4.77 -7.14 -0.87
CA LEU A 87 4.14 -7.40 -2.17
C LEU A 87 2.73 -7.95 -1.99
N GLY A 88 2.56 -8.95 -1.12
CA GLY A 88 1.25 -9.52 -0.79
C GLY A 88 0.31 -8.47 -0.22
N LYS A 89 0.75 -7.76 0.84
CA LYS A 89 -0.05 -6.76 1.57
C LYS A 89 -0.57 -5.66 0.64
N TYR A 90 0.31 -5.03 -0.12
CA TYR A 90 -0.07 -3.91 -0.98
C TYR A 90 -0.85 -4.35 -2.22
N THR A 91 -0.56 -5.54 -2.78
CA THR A 91 -1.35 -6.09 -3.90
C THR A 91 -2.76 -6.47 -3.45
N LEU A 92 -2.91 -7.05 -2.26
CA LEU A 92 -4.21 -7.37 -1.69
C LEU A 92 -5.03 -6.11 -1.41
N ARG A 93 -4.42 -5.05 -0.86
CA ARG A 93 -5.10 -3.76 -0.67
C ARG A 93 -5.53 -3.16 -2.01
N TRP A 94 -4.65 -3.14 -3.01
CA TRP A 94 -4.99 -2.67 -4.36
C TRP A 94 -6.16 -3.46 -4.98
N GLY A 95 -6.10 -4.80 -4.91
CA GLY A 95 -7.15 -5.67 -5.43
C GLY A 95 -8.48 -5.47 -4.70
N PHE A 96 -8.46 -5.20 -3.39
CA PHE A 96 -9.65 -4.93 -2.60
C PHE A 96 -10.42 -3.72 -3.16
N TYR A 97 -9.73 -2.60 -3.41
CA TYR A 97 -10.39 -1.38 -3.89
C TYR A 97 -10.88 -1.53 -5.33
N GLN A 98 -10.14 -2.23 -6.19
CA GLN A 98 -10.58 -2.56 -7.53
C GLN A 98 -11.86 -3.42 -7.51
N ALA A 99 -11.90 -4.44 -6.65
CA ALA A 99 -13.09 -5.29 -6.48
C ALA A 99 -14.28 -4.50 -5.92
N ALA A 100 -14.06 -3.67 -4.89
CA ALA A 100 -15.08 -2.83 -4.29
C ALA A 100 -15.68 -1.86 -5.33
N ALA A 101 -14.85 -1.19 -6.12
CA ALA A 101 -15.29 -0.25 -7.15
C ALA A 101 -16.10 -0.94 -8.26
N LYS A 102 -15.67 -2.14 -8.69
CA LYS A 102 -16.43 -2.98 -9.64
C LYS A 102 -17.80 -3.37 -9.09
N LEU A 103 -17.87 -3.85 -7.86
CA LEU A 103 -19.13 -4.24 -7.20
C LEU A 103 -20.06 -3.05 -6.97
N CYS A 104 -19.51 -1.85 -6.74
CA CYS A 104 -20.28 -0.61 -6.68
C CYS A 104 -20.78 -0.12 -8.04
N ARG A 105 -20.33 -0.72 -9.16
CA ARG A 105 -20.56 -0.28 -10.53
C ARG A 105 -20.07 1.15 -10.79
N ALA A 106 -18.90 1.49 -10.23
CA ALA A 106 -18.29 2.79 -10.47
C ALA A 106 -17.96 2.94 -11.96
N PRO A 107 -18.34 4.06 -12.63
CA PRO A 107 -18.08 4.27 -14.06
C PRO A 107 -16.59 4.20 -14.42
N ARG A 108 -15.72 4.61 -13.49
CA ARG A 108 -14.26 4.63 -13.63
C ARG A 108 -13.57 3.72 -12.60
N TYR A 109 -14.07 2.49 -12.43
CA TYR A 109 -13.53 1.57 -11.43
C TYR A 109 -12.01 1.34 -11.59
N ASN A 110 -11.49 1.34 -12.83
CA ASN A 110 -10.06 1.15 -13.12
C ASN A 110 -9.14 2.27 -12.58
N ASP A 111 -9.72 3.43 -12.25
CA ASP A 111 -8.99 4.57 -11.69
C ASP A 111 -8.86 4.49 -10.17
N VAL A 112 -9.60 3.58 -9.51
CA VAL A 112 -9.53 3.34 -8.07
C VAL A 112 -8.29 2.50 -7.73
N ARG A 113 -7.16 3.20 -7.59
CA ARG A 113 -5.83 2.62 -7.36
C ARG A 113 -5.30 2.98 -5.99
N GLU A 114 -5.94 2.40 -4.98
CA GLU A 114 -5.67 2.71 -3.58
C GLU A 114 -5.01 1.54 -2.86
N VAL A 115 -4.12 1.85 -1.93
CA VAL A 115 -3.42 0.84 -1.10
C VAL A 115 -3.46 1.18 0.39
N VAL A 116 -4.34 2.10 0.76
CA VAL A 116 -4.61 2.43 2.17
C VAL A 116 -5.30 1.26 2.86
N ASN A 117 -5.06 1.05 4.15
CA ASN A 117 -5.64 -0.09 4.87
C ASN A 117 -7.19 -0.05 4.81
N PRO A 118 -7.85 -1.03 4.15
CA PRO A 118 -9.29 -1.02 3.99
C PRO A 118 -10.04 -1.45 5.25
N ALA A 119 -9.36 -1.84 6.33
CA ALA A 119 -9.99 -2.31 7.57
C ALA A 119 -10.85 -1.25 8.27
N LYS A 120 -10.59 0.05 8.04
CA LYS A 120 -11.32 1.16 8.65
C LYS A 120 -12.34 1.76 7.69
N ASP A 121 -13.57 1.97 8.16
CA ASP A 121 -14.65 2.56 7.34
C ASP A 121 -14.37 4.00 6.94
N SER A 122 -13.69 4.78 7.80
CA SER A 122 -13.25 6.13 7.45
C SER A 122 -12.37 6.15 6.19
N LYS A 123 -11.51 5.14 6.02
CA LYS A 123 -10.67 5.00 4.81
C LYS A 123 -11.47 4.64 3.58
N LEU A 124 -12.47 3.78 3.70
CA LEU A 124 -13.39 3.51 2.59
C LEU A 124 -14.15 4.76 2.16
N GLN A 125 -14.61 5.56 3.13
CA GLN A 125 -15.31 6.81 2.87
C GLN A 125 -14.41 7.85 2.20
N GLU A 126 -13.19 8.07 2.71
CA GLU A 126 -12.19 8.96 2.08
C GLU A 126 -11.93 8.56 0.60
N VAL A 127 -11.78 7.26 0.34
CA VAL A 127 -11.57 6.74 -1.02
C VAL A 127 -12.82 6.93 -1.88
N ALA A 128 -14.00 6.59 -1.39
CA ALA A 128 -15.24 6.76 -2.15
C ALA A 128 -15.45 8.21 -2.58
N LEU A 129 -15.26 9.17 -1.66
CA LEU A 129 -15.36 10.59 -1.94
C LEU A 129 -14.35 11.06 -3.00
N ARG A 130 -13.09 10.61 -2.90
CA ARG A 130 -12.04 10.95 -3.87
C ARG A 130 -12.38 10.49 -5.29
N HIS A 131 -13.01 9.33 -5.41
CA HIS A 131 -13.36 8.71 -6.69
C HIS A 131 -14.82 8.96 -7.11
N GLN A 132 -15.54 9.85 -6.43
CA GLN A 132 -16.94 10.20 -6.70
C GLN A 132 -17.88 8.98 -6.73
N ILE A 133 -17.64 8.04 -5.81
CA ILE A 133 -18.47 6.85 -5.58
C ILE A 133 -19.36 7.12 -4.37
N ASP A 134 -20.60 6.63 -4.39
CA ASP A 134 -21.49 6.67 -3.23
C ASP A 134 -20.79 6.09 -1.97
N PRO A 135 -20.54 6.91 -0.93
CA PRO A 135 -19.78 6.48 0.22
C PRO A 135 -20.46 5.41 1.06
N GLU A 136 -21.79 5.43 1.16
CA GLU A 136 -22.54 4.44 1.94
C GLU A 136 -22.53 3.09 1.24
N LYS A 137 -22.79 3.09 -0.06
CA LYS A 137 -22.72 1.87 -0.88
C LYS A 137 -21.31 1.29 -0.86
N PHE A 138 -20.28 2.12 -0.99
CA PHE A 138 -18.88 1.67 -0.98
C PHE A 138 -18.48 1.09 0.37
N LYS A 139 -18.90 1.71 1.49
CA LYS A 139 -18.71 1.14 2.83
C LYS A 139 -19.40 -0.20 3.00
N GLN A 140 -20.65 -0.34 2.56
CA GLN A 140 -21.40 -1.61 2.66
C GLN A 140 -20.72 -2.73 1.87
N VAL A 141 -20.34 -2.47 0.63
CA VAL A 141 -19.60 -3.43 -0.21
C VAL A 141 -18.26 -3.76 0.42
N GLY A 142 -17.50 -2.76 0.89
CA GLY A 142 -16.22 -2.96 1.54
C GLY A 142 -16.35 -3.84 2.80
N ARG A 143 -17.33 -3.58 3.67
CA ARG A 143 -17.61 -4.41 4.86
C ARG A 143 -17.87 -5.87 4.48
N ARG A 144 -18.66 -6.14 3.43
CA ARG A 144 -18.91 -7.50 2.93
C ARG A 144 -17.64 -8.15 2.39
N LEU A 145 -16.84 -7.42 1.61
CA LEU A 145 -15.58 -7.93 1.07
C LEU A 145 -14.58 -8.31 2.17
N ARG A 146 -14.50 -7.57 3.27
CA ARG A 146 -13.58 -7.87 4.38
C ARG A 146 -13.78 -9.25 5.00
N TRP A 147 -14.95 -9.87 4.86
CA TRP A 147 -15.21 -11.22 5.37
C TRP A 147 -14.42 -12.30 4.65
N VAL A 148 -14.17 -12.11 3.35
CA VAL A 148 -13.52 -13.11 2.50
C VAL A 148 -12.15 -12.64 2.01
N TRP A 149 -11.90 -11.34 2.04
CA TRP A 149 -10.66 -10.77 1.54
C TRP A 149 -9.56 -10.84 2.61
N PRO A 150 -8.40 -11.46 2.33
CA PRO A 150 -7.32 -11.54 3.30
C PRO A 150 -6.77 -10.14 3.57
N LEU A 151 -6.94 -9.66 4.80
CA LEU A 151 -6.37 -8.42 5.26
C LEU A 151 -5.07 -8.71 6.00
N LEU A 152 -3.96 -8.50 5.31
CA LEU A 152 -2.66 -8.46 5.99
C LEU A 152 -2.59 -7.15 6.78
N PRO A 153 -2.40 -7.21 8.12
CA PRO A 153 -2.25 -6.01 8.94
C PRO A 153 -1.14 -5.13 8.37
#